data_AF-A0A8B7E252-F1
#
_entry.id   AF-A0A8B7E252-F1
#
_cell.length_a   1.000
_cell.length_b   1.000
_cell.length_c   1.000
_cell.angle_alpha   90.00
_cell.angle_beta   90.00
_cell.angle_gamma   90.00
#
_symmetry.space_group_name_H-M   'P 1'
#
loop_
_entity.id
_entity.type
_entity.pdbx_description
1 polymer ?
#
loop_
_entity_poly.entity_id
_entity_poly.type
_entity_poly.pdbx_seq_one_letter_code
_entity_poly.pdbx_strand_id
1 'polypeptide(L)'
;MLGDTDVILFYPSKFVLITDILDNFGCLVFDRIREKSVVYTAGSNIPKTLSNNFTPEEVPVSAKETCQNWFYKVASIRELIPRLYVEMAILKCYSFLTASEYAQALSRLAHQIRGIADPLVAVYARAYLCRVGILVAPTVKNHLKPCWIDFLNTYKQLTLPHMKDKVQNIDMSTYTDLFLPALNWILQCVVYKASE
;
A
#
# COMPACT_ATOMS: atom_id res chain seq x y z
N MET A 1 6.09 -15.09 -4.16
CA MET A 1 6.67 -13.80 -4.62
C MET A 1 7.00 -12.87 -3.45
N LEU A 2 6.15 -11.98 -2.92
CA LEU A 2 6.58 -11.08 -1.81
C LEU A 2 6.65 -11.73 -0.42
N GLY A 3 5.95 -12.85 -0.21
CA GLY A 3 6.03 -13.63 1.03
C GLY A 3 7.10 -14.72 1.01
N ASP A 4 7.81 -14.89 -0.11
CA ASP A 4 8.88 -15.88 -0.22
C ASP A 4 10.23 -15.15 -0.07
N THR A 5 11.06 -15.70 0.82
CA THR A 5 12.35 -15.16 1.27
C THR A 5 13.50 -16.13 0.95
N ASP A 6 13.31 -17.03 -0.03
CA ASP A 6 14.27 -18.10 -0.35
C ASP A 6 15.67 -17.55 -0.71
N VAL A 7 15.74 -16.34 -1.28
CA VAL A 7 16.99 -15.58 -1.45
C VAL A 7 16.88 -14.21 -0.78
N ILE A 8 16.99 -14.22 0.55
CA ILE A 8 16.70 -13.09 1.42
C ILE A 8 17.55 -11.84 1.13
N LEU A 9 18.79 -12.01 0.67
CA LEU A 9 19.69 -10.90 0.33
C LEU A 9 19.18 -10.03 -0.83
N PHE A 10 18.39 -10.61 -1.74
CA PHE A 10 17.78 -9.87 -2.85
C PHE A 10 16.38 -9.35 -2.53
N TYR A 11 15.90 -9.52 -1.29
CA TYR A 11 14.57 -9.09 -0.91
C TYR A 11 14.32 -7.59 -1.16
N PRO A 12 15.24 -6.65 -0.82
CA PRO A 12 15.05 -5.23 -1.12
C PRO A 12 14.86 -4.97 -2.62
N SER A 13 15.68 -5.56 -3.48
CA SER A 13 15.59 -5.41 -4.94
C SER A 13 14.31 -6.04 -5.50
N LYS A 14 13.95 -7.23 -5.02
CA LYS A 14 12.70 -7.92 -5.35
C LYS A 14 11.49 -7.08 -4.97
N PHE A 15 11.52 -6.45 -3.80
CA PHE A 15 10.48 -5.55 -3.35
C PHE A 15 10.28 -4.39 -4.33
N VAL A 16 11.35 -3.66 -4.66
CA VAL A 16 11.29 -2.50 -5.58
C VAL A 16 10.63 -2.89 -6.90
N LEU A 17 11.11 -3.95 -7.55
CA LEU A 17 10.58 -4.42 -8.82
C LEU A 17 9.09 -4.76 -8.75
N ILE A 18 8.67 -5.45 -7.69
CA ILE A 18 7.26 -5.84 -7.55
C ILE A 18 6.39 -4.62 -7.25
N THR A 19 6.86 -3.69 -6.42
CA THR A 19 6.11 -2.46 -6.13
C THR A 19 5.96 -1.55 -7.34
N ASP A 20 6.93 -1.52 -8.24
CA ASP A 20 6.80 -0.78 -9.51
C ASP A 20 5.73 -1.39 -10.42
N ILE A 21 5.65 -2.73 -10.48
CA ILE A 21 4.59 -3.43 -11.21
C ILE A 21 3.23 -3.14 -10.57
N LEU A 22 3.14 -3.17 -9.24
CA LEU A 22 1.90 -2.89 -8.51
C LEU A 22 1.44 -1.45 -8.72
N ASP A 23 2.34 -0.48 -8.70
CA ASP A 23 2.01 0.92 -8.93
C ASP A 23 1.47 1.14 -10.36
N ASN A 24 2.11 0.53 -11.36
CA ASN A 24 1.61 0.54 -12.74
C ASN A 24 0.22 -0.12 -12.83
N PHE A 25 0.03 -1.27 -12.18
CA PHE A 25 -1.27 -1.91 -12.10
C PHE A 25 -2.34 -0.99 -11.48
N GLY A 26 -2.02 -0.32 -10.38
CA GLY A 26 -2.90 0.64 -9.71
C GLY A 26 -3.30 1.80 -10.62
N CYS A 27 -2.34 2.37 -11.36
CA CYS A 27 -2.59 3.40 -12.37
C CYS A 27 -3.52 2.90 -13.47
N LEU A 28 -3.26 1.73 -14.05
CA LEU A 28 -4.10 1.16 -15.12
C LEU A 28 -5.54 0.90 -14.65
N VAL A 29 -5.74 0.44 -13.41
CA VAL A 29 -7.08 0.26 -12.83
C VAL A 29 -7.76 1.60 -12.65
N PHE A 30 -7.06 2.60 -12.10
CA PHE A 30 -7.58 3.94 -11.89
C PHE A 30 -8.02 4.58 -13.22
N ASP A 31 -7.17 4.53 -14.25
CA ASP A 31 -7.43 5.12 -15.56
C ASP A 31 -8.62 4.44 -16.24
N ARG A 32 -8.71 3.10 -16.16
CA ARG A 32 -9.86 2.36 -16.70
C ARG A 32 -11.18 2.72 -16.01
N ILE A 33 -11.19 2.97 -14.71
CA ILE A 33 -12.39 3.43 -14.00
C ILE A 33 -12.71 4.87 -14.42
N ARG A 34 -11.71 5.73 -14.55
CA ARG A 34 -11.88 7.11 -15.01
C ARG A 34 -12.47 7.19 -16.42
N GLU A 35 -12.01 6.36 -17.34
CA GLU A 35 -12.56 6.25 -18.71
C GLU A 35 -14.04 5.83 -18.71
N LYS A 36 -14.43 4.94 -17.78
CA LYS A 36 -15.84 4.56 -17.59
C LYS A 36 -16.70 5.67 -16.99
N SER A 37 -16.11 6.72 -16.43
CA SER A 37 -16.83 7.88 -15.89
C SER A 37 -17.16 8.93 -16.97
N VAL A 38 -16.81 8.68 -18.23
CA VAL A 38 -17.14 9.59 -19.34
C VAL A 38 -18.64 9.53 -19.62
N VAL A 39 -19.31 10.69 -19.56
CA VAL A 39 -20.76 10.83 -19.81
C VAL A 39 -21.00 11.79 -20.97
N TYR A 40 -22.00 11.48 -21.79
CA TYR A 40 -22.50 12.37 -22.82
C TYR A 40 -23.74 13.11 -22.30
N THR A 41 -23.71 14.44 -22.34
CA THR A 41 -24.90 15.26 -22.05
C THR A 41 -25.87 15.19 -23.23
N ALA A 42 -27.17 15.06 -22.95
CA ALA A 42 -28.21 15.01 -23.99
C ALA A 42 -28.09 16.22 -24.95
N GLY A 43 -27.97 15.95 -26.25
CA GLY A 43 -27.82 16.97 -27.28
C GLY A 43 -26.40 17.46 -27.55
N SER A 44 -25.38 16.92 -26.87
CA SER A 44 -23.97 17.23 -27.12
C SER A 44 -23.19 15.97 -27.50
N ASN A 45 -22.39 16.06 -28.56
CA ASN A 45 -21.43 15.02 -28.95
C ASN A 45 -20.08 15.15 -28.22
N ILE A 46 -19.96 16.10 -27.28
CA ILE A 46 -18.73 16.33 -26.53
C ILE A 46 -18.75 15.48 -25.26
N PRO A 47 -17.82 14.53 -25.08
CA PRO A 47 -17.74 13.73 -23.88
C PRO A 47 -17.32 14.58 -22.68
N LYS A 48 -18.07 14.50 -21.58
CA LYS A 48 -17.67 15.10 -20.30
C LYS A 48 -16.78 14.10 -19.55
N THR A 49 -15.50 14.43 -19.43
CA THR A 49 -14.51 13.67 -18.65
C THR A 49 -14.40 14.20 -17.23
N LEU A 50 -14.02 13.34 -16.28
CA LEU A 50 -13.73 13.78 -14.91
C LEU A 50 -12.48 14.67 -14.90
N SER A 51 -12.56 15.77 -14.15
CA SER A 51 -11.40 16.62 -13.86
C SER A 51 -10.32 15.85 -13.07
N ASN A 52 -9.15 16.43 -12.84
CA ASN A 52 -8.13 15.77 -12.02
C ASN A 52 -8.46 15.76 -10.52
N ASN A 53 -9.31 16.68 -10.07
CA ASN A 53 -9.71 16.86 -8.66
C ASN A 53 -11.22 16.66 -8.49
N PHE A 54 -11.79 15.71 -9.24
CA PHE A 54 -13.21 15.39 -9.18
C PHE A 54 -13.62 14.97 -7.76
N THR A 55 -14.87 15.25 -7.41
CA THR A 55 -15.46 14.71 -6.18
C THR A 55 -16.23 13.42 -6.47
N PRO A 56 -16.44 12.54 -5.47
CA PRO A 56 -17.22 11.32 -5.64
C PRO A 56 -18.64 11.57 -6.20
N GLU A 57 -19.23 12.74 -5.93
CA GLU A 57 -20.57 13.12 -6.42
C GLU A 57 -20.60 13.31 -7.94
N GLU A 58 -19.47 13.67 -8.56
CA GLU A 58 -19.34 13.82 -10.02
C GLU A 58 -19.22 12.47 -10.73
N VAL A 59 -18.97 11.37 -10.01
CA VAL A 59 -18.69 10.05 -10.58
C VAL A 59 -20.01 9.32 -10.90
N PRO A 60 -20.22 8.86 -12.15
CA PRO A 60 -21.40 8.09 -12.52
C PRO A 60 -21.55 6.80 -11.73
N VAL A 61 -22.80 6.39 -11.46
CA VAL A 61 -23.11 5.18 -10.68
C VAL A 61 -22.43 3.93 -11.26
N SER A 62 -22.42 3.76 -12.58
CA SER A 62 -21.77 2.62 -13.26
C SER A 62 -20.25 2.56 -13.03
N ALA A 63 -19.59 3.70 -12.94
CA ALA A 63 -18.16 3.78 -12.62
C ALA A 63 -17.92 3.50 -11.12
N LYS A 64 -18.79 3.97 -10.22
CA LYS A 64 -18.76 3.62 -8.79
C LYS A 64 -18.90 2.12 -8.58
N GLU A 65 -19.88 1.49 -9.22
CA GLU A 65 -20.08 0.04 -9.17
C GLU A 65 -18.86 -0.72 -9.71
N THR A 66 -18.26 -0.24 -10.80
CA THR A 66 -17.01 -0.82 -11.33
C THR A 66 -15.88 -0.72 -10.31
N CYS A 67 -15.74 0.43 -9.63
CA CYS A 67 -14.74 0.63 -8.58
C CYS A 67 -14.99 -0.29 -7.37
N GLN A 68 -16.23 -0.37 -6.87
CA GLN A 68 -16.60 -1.29 -5.79
C GLN A 68 -16.28 -2.75 -6.15
N ASN A 69 -16.58 -3.16 -7.38
CA ASN A 69 -16.25 -4.51 -7.88
C ASN A 69 -14.74 -4.80 -7.88
N TRP A 70 -13.89 -3.80 -8.13
CA TRP A 70 -12.44 -3.96 -7.96
C TRP A 70 -12.08 -4.23 -6.50
N PHE A 71 -12.62 -3.46 -5.56
CA PHE A 71 -12.40 -3.70 -4.13
C PHE A 71 -12.93 -5.06 -3.67
N TYR A 72 -14.10 -5.50 -4.15
CA TYR A 72 -14.64 -6.83 -3.82
C TYR A 72 -13.76 -7.95 -4.35
N LYS A 73 -13.23 -7.82 -5.57
CA LYS A 73 -12.27 -8.80 -6.13
C LYS A 73 -10.99 -8.86 -5.32
N VAL A 74 -10.45 -7.71 -4.90
CA VAL A 74 -9.27 -7.68 -4.03
C VAL A 74 -9.57 -8.31 -2.67
N ALA A 75 -10.71 -7.97 -2.05
CA ALA A 75 -11.12 -8.51 -0.75
C ALA A 75 -11.29 -10.04 -0.78
N SER A 76 -11.63 -10.61 -1.94
CA SER A 76 -11.79 -12.06 -2.15
C SER A 76 -10.48 -12.85 -2.21
N ILE A 77 -9.32 -12.18 -2.31
CA ILE A 77 -8.02 -12.83 -2.28
C ILE A 77 -7.80 -13.45 -0.88
N ARG A 78 -7.55 -14.75 -0.83
CA ARG A 78 -7.46 -15.50 0.43
C ARG A 78 -6.15 -15.22 1.17
N GLU A 79 -5.06 -15.13 0.44
CA GLU A 79 -3.73 -14.93 1.01
C GLU A 79 -3.53 -13.47 1.45
N LEU A 80 -3.06 -13.27 2.68
CA LEU A 80 -2.93 -11.95 3.29
C LEU A 80 -2.01 -11.01 2.49
N ILE A 81 -0.81 -11.48 2.15
CA ILE A 81 0.22 -10.66 1.50
C ILE A 81 -0.24 -10.12 0.13
N PRO A 82 -0.63 -10.95 -0.85
CA PRO A 82 -1.06 -10.42 -2.14
C PRO A 82 -2.30 -9.54 -2.00
N ARG A 83 -3.25 -9.87 -1.11
CA ARG A 83 -4.41 -9.01 -0.85
C ARG A 83 -3.98 -7.61 -0.40
N LEU A 84 -3.11 -7.52 0.60
CA LEU A 84 -2.62 -6.23 1.13
C LEU A 84 -1.96 -5.38 0.05
N TYR A 85 -1.05 -5.96 -0.72
CA TYR A 85 -0.31 -5.24 -1.76
C TYR A 85 -1.19 -4.77 -2.90
N VAL A 86 -2.13 -5.60 -3.37
CA VAL A 86 -3.06 -5.22 -4.43
C VAL A 86 -4.04 -4.16 -3.93
N GLU A 87 -4.51 -4.25 -2.68
CA GLU A 87 -5.39 -3.25 -2.09
C GLU A 87 -4.71 -1.88 -1.94
N MET A 88 -3.46 -1.87 -1.46
CA MET A 88 -2.64 -0.66 -1.39
C MET A 88 -2.40 -0.07 -2.79
N ALA A 89 -2.12 -0.90 -3.80
CA ALA A 89 -1.90 -0.45 -5.17
C ALA A 89 -3.12 0.28 -5.76
N ILE A 90 -4.33 -0.20 -5.49
CA ILE A 90 -5.57 0.44 -5.99
C ILE A 90 -6.15 1.49 -5.04
N LEU A 91 -5.46 1.84 -3.94
CA LEU A 91 -6.02 2.66 -2.87
C LEU A 91 -6.50 4.04 -3.37
N LYS A 92 -5.83 4.59 -4.39
CA LYS A 92 -6.25 5.85 -5.04
C LYS A 92 -7.68 5.79 -5.57
N CYS A 93 -8.17 4.61 -5.99
CA CYS A 93 -9.51 4.42 -6.52
C CYS A 93 -10.62 4.70 -5.49
N TYR A 94 -10.32 4.78 -4.18
CA TYR A 94 -11.28 5.25 -3.19
C TYR A 94 -11.85 6.63 -3.53
N SER A 95 -11.10 7.49 -4.26
CA SER A 95 -11.59 8.81 -4.68
C SER A 95 -12.83 8.74 -5.57
N PHE A 96 -13.09 7.60 -6.24
CA PHE A 96 -14.32 7.39 -6.99
C PHE A 96 -15.54 7.12 -6.11
N LEU A 97 -15.33 6.68 -4.87
CA LEU A 97 -16.37 6.23 -3.96
C LEU A 97 -16.64 7.26 -2.86
N THR A 98 -15.59 7.83 -2.28
CA THR A 98 -15.65 8.63 -1.06
C THR A 98 -14.40 9.49 -0.89
N ALA A 99 -14.56 10.67 -0.30
CA ALA A 99 -13.45 11.56 0.03
C ALA A 99 -12.86 11.28 1.43
N SER A 100 -13.58 10.57 2.31
CA SER A 100 -13.33 10.57 3.76
C SER A 100 -12.83 9.24 4.33
N GLU A 101 -12.73 8.17 3.55
CA GLU A 101 -12.42 6.82 4.10
C GLU A 101 -10.92 6.46 4.11
N TYR A 102 -10.03 7.29 3.55
CA TYR A 102 -8.60 7.00 3.52
C TYR A 102 -8.02 6.75 4.92
N ALA A 103 -8.44 7.52 5.93
CA ALA A 103 -7.96 7.35 7.30
C ALA A 103 -8.32 5.96 7.87
N GLN A 104 -9.53 5.47 7.61
CA GLN A 104 -9.97 4.17 8.06
C GLN A 104 -9.26 3.04 7.30
N ALA A 105 -9.17 3.15 5.96
CA ALA A 105 -8.52 2.16 5.12
C ALA A 105 -7.03 2.02 5.46
N LEU A 106 -6.29 3.14 5.55
CA LEU A 106 -4.87 3.14 5.90
C LEU A 106 -4.61 2.57 7.30
N SER A 107 -5.44 2.93 8.29
CA SER A 107 -5.33 2.36 9.64
C SER A 107 -5.61 0.85 9.64
N ARG A 108 -6.65 0.39 8.94
CA ARG A 108 -6.97 -1.04 8.81
C ARG A 108 -5.81 -1.81 8.16
N LEU A 109 -5.25 -1.30 7.06
CA LEU A 109 -4.12 -1.92 6.38
C LEU A 109 -2.90 -2.01 7.31
N ALA A 110 -2.59 -0.96 8.07
CA ALA A 110 -1.51 -1.00 9.06
C ALA A 110 -1.71 -2.11 10.10
N HIS A 111 -2.94 -2.29 10.60
CA HIS A 111 -3.26 -3.38 11.53
C HIS A 111 -3.15 -4.76 10.90
N GLN A 112 -3.62 -4.93 9.66
CA GLN A 112 -3.56 -6.22 8.95
C GLN A 112 -2.12 -6.66 8.66
N ILE A 113 -1.18 -5.73 8.46
CA ILE A 113 0.25 -6.05 8.28
C ILE A 113 0.84 -6.75 9.51
N ARG A 114 0.26 -6.60 10.71
CA ARG A 114 0.68 -7.37 11.91
C ARG A 114 0.51 -8.88 11.76
N GLY A 115 -0.35 -9.32 10.84
CA GLY A 115 -0.54 -10.74 10.51
C GLY A 115 0.60 -11.33 9.66
N ILE A 116 1.57 -10.54 9.21
CA ILE A 116 2.74 -11.03 8.48
C ILE A 116 3.77 -11.55 9.49
N ALA A 117 4.03 -12.86 9.44
CA ALA A 117 4.93 -13.53 10.37
C ALA A 117 6.42 -13.20 10.14
N ASP A 118 6.82 -12.93 8.90
CA ASP A 118 8.20 -12.60 8.59
C ASP A 118 8.48 -11.11 8.82
N PRO A 119 9.43 -10.75 9.70
CA PRO A 119 9.68 -9.37 10.09
C PRO A 119 10.21 -8.51 8.92
N LEU A 120 10.99 -9.11 8.02
CA LEU A 120 11.53 -8.41 6.84
C LEU A 120 10.38 -8.10 5.88
N VAL A 121 9.56 -9.10 5.57
CA VAL A 121 8.35 -8.91 4.73
C VAL A 121 7.43 -7.85 5.35
N ALA A 122 7.24 -7.88 6.67
CA ALA A 122 6.35 -6.97 7.38
C ALA A 122 6.86 -5.52 7.40
N VAL A 123 8.17 -5.27 7.48
CA VAL A 123 8.70 -3.89 7.42
C VAL A 123 8.56 -3.29 6.02
N TYR A 124 8.77 -4.09 4.97
CA TYR A 124 8.62 -3.63 3.60
C TYR A 124 7.15 -3.38 3.22
N ALA A 125 6.22 -4.21 3.72
CA ALA A 125 4.79 -3.94 3.60
C ALA A 125 4.39 -2.61 4.25
N ARG A 126 4.97 -2.28 5.41
CA ARG A 126 4.77 -0.97 6.07
C ARG A 126 5.36 0.17 5.26
N ALA A 127 6.56 0.01 4.71
CA ALA A 127 7.17 1.02 3.86
C ALA A 127 6.31 1.32 2.61
N TYR A 128 5.76 0.28 1.97
CA TYR A 128 4.83 0.45 0.85
C TYR A 128 3.55 1.18 1.29
N LEU A 129 2.95 0.79 2.43
CA LEU A 129 1.77 1.47 2.98
C LEU A 129 2.01 2.95 3.25
N CYS A 130 3.12 3.29 3.92
CA CYS A 130 3.48 4.68 4.21
C CYS A 130 3.65 5.50 2.93
N ARG A 131 4.35 4.96 1.92
CA ARG A 131 4.55 5.63 0.64
C ARG A 131 3.23 5.87 -0.09
N VAL A 132 2.41 4.84 -0.24
CA VAL A 132 1.09 4.94 -0.89
C VAL A 132 0.20 5.93 -0.13
N GLY A 133 0.16 5.85 1.19
CA GLY A 133 -0.65 6.73 2.03
C GLY A 133 -0.34 8.20 1.82
N ILE A 134 0.95 8.57 1.75
CA ILE A 134 1.37 9.94 1.45
C ILE A 134 0.96 10.38 0.03
N LEU A 135 1.04 9.49 -0.95
CA LEU A 135 0.70 9.80 -2.34
C LEU A 135 -0.80 10.04 -2.53
N VAL A 136 -1.65 9.23 -1.89
CA VAL A 136 -3.11 9.31 -2.10
C VAL A 136 -3.82 10.23 -1.10
N ALA A 137 -3.28 10.40 0.10
CA ALA A 137 -3.90 11.16 1.18
C ALA A 137 -2.83 11.83 2.07
N PRO A 138 -2.12 12.86 1.56
CA PRO A 138 -0.95 13.46 2.23
C PRO A 138 -1.25 14.10 3.60
N THR A 139 -2.51 14.42 3.88
CA THR A 139 -2.97 14.99 5.16
C THR A 139 -3.31 13.90 6.18
N VAL A 140 -3.42 12.63 5.77
CA VAL A 140 -3.86 11.51 6.60
C VAL A 140 -2.64 10.76 7.13
N LYS A 141 -2.32 10.96 8.41
CA LYS A 141 -1.07 10.45 9.03
C LYS A 141 -1.27 9.35 10.09
N ASN A 142 -2.51 8.96 10.37
CA ASN A 142 -2.84 8.04 11.47
C ASN A 142 -2.21 6.63 11.35
N HIS A 143 -1.81 6.21 10.16
CA HIS A 143 -1.15 4.92 9.90
C HIS A 143 0.38 4.96 10.14
N LEU A 144 1.01 6.14 10.05
CA LEU A 144 2.48 6.28 10.08
C LEU A 144 3.08 5.88 11.43
N LYS A 145 2.52 6.41 12.53
CA LYS A 145 2.99 6.10 13.89
C LYS A 145 2.83 4.62 14.24
N PRO A 146 1.69 3.95 13.98
CA PRO A 146 1.56 2.51 14.12
C PRO A 146 2.61 1.72 13.32
N CYS A 147 2.87 2.08 12.06
CA CYS A 147 3.89 1.42 11.24
C CYS A 147 5.29 1.50 11.89
N TRP A 148 5.67 2.68 12.40
CA TRP A 148 6.95 2.86 13.09
C TRP A 148 7.03 2.06 14.41
N ILE A 149 6.02 2.18 15.27
CA ILE A 149 6.00 1.49 16.58
C ILE A 149 6.00 -0.03 16.40
N ASP A 150 5.21 -0.54 15.48
CA ASP A 150 5.17 -1.98 15.21
C ASP A 150 6.54 -2.49 14.76
N PHE A 151 7.26 -1.75 13.90
CA PHE A 151 8.63 -2.13 13.54
C PHE A 151 9.53 -2.19 14.77
N LEU A 152 9.52 -1.17 15.65
CA LEU A 152 10.35 -1.19 16.85
C LEU A 152 10.07 -2.41 17.74
N ASN A 153 8.80 -2.82 17.82
CA ASN A 153 8.42 -4.03 18.55
C ASN A 153 8.95 -5.30 17.87
N THR A 154 8.85 -5.38 16.55
CA THR A 154 9.42 -6.49 15.77
C THR A 154 10.95 -6.54 15.88
N TYR A 155 11.62 -5.39 15.83
CA TYR A 155 13.08 -5.29 15.93
C TYR A 155 13.62 -5.84 17.26
N LYS A 156 12.93 -5.54 18.37
CA LYS A 156 13.27 -6.10 19.70
C LYS A 156 13.19 -7.63 19.73
N GLN A 157 12.39 -8.25 18.87
CA GLN A 157 12.25 -9.70 18.78
C GLN A 157 13.35 -10.34 17.93
N LEU A 158 13.99 -9.58 17.03
CA LEU A 158 15.06 -10.08 16.16
C LEU A 158 16.27 -10.57 16.96
N THR A 159 16.52 -10.03 18.16
CA THR A 159 17.62 -10.45 19.03
C THR A 159 17.35 -11.74 19.80
N LEU A 160 16.15 -12.31 19.69
CA LEU A 160 15.78 -13.52 20.42
C LEU A 160 16.39 -14.78 19.78
N PRO A 161 16.73 -15.81 20.59
CA PRO A 161 17.46 -16.99 20.10
C PRO A 161 16.78 -17.74 18.94
N HIS A 162 15.44 -17.81 18.93
CA HIS A 162 14.67 -18.51 17.91
C HIS A 162 14.74 -17.87 16.51
N MET A 163 15.21 -16.63 16.41
CA MET A 163 15.37 -15.96 15.12
C MET A 163 16.67 -16.36 14.42
N LYS A 164 17.65 -16.91 15.16
CA LYS A 164 18.93 -17.36 14.59
C LYS A 164 18.76 -18.52 13.61
N ASP A 165 17.75 -19.36 13.82
CA ASP A 165 17.45 -20.50 12.95
C ASP A 165 16.85 -20.10 11.59
N LYS A 166 16.27 -18.90 11.47
CA LYS A 166 15.81 -18.36 10.18
C LYS A 166 16.92 -17.74 9.35
N VAL A 167 18.03 -17.38 9.99
CA VAL A 167 19.13 -16.58 9.44
C VAL A 167 20.32 -17.50 9.09
N GLN A 168 20.12 -18.83 9.11
CA GLN A 168 21.15 -19.90 9.07
C GLN A 168 22.29 -19.74 8.05
N ASN A 169 22.10 -18.98 6.97
CA ASN A 169 23.08 -18.80 5.89
C ASN A 169 23.67 -17.38 5.78
N ILE A 170 23.29 -16.44 6.65
CA ILE A 170 23.82 -15.07 6.67
C ILE A 170 24.13 -14.65 8.11
N ASP A 171 25.01 -13.67 8.29
CA ASP A 171 25.23 -13.10 9.62
C ASP A 171 24.10 -12.14 10.02
N MET A 172 23.93 -11.97 11.33
CA MET A 172 22.85 -11.14 11.88
C MET A 172 22.98 -9.66 11.50
N SER A 173 24.21 -9.16 11.26
CA SER A 173 24.42 -7.78 10.83
C SER A 173 23.87 -7.59 9.42
N THR A 174 24.29 -8.45 8.48
CA THR A 174 23.79 -8.44 7.10
C THR A 174 22.27 -8.59 7.06
N TYR A 175 21.69 -9.47 7.87
CA TYR A 175 20.23 -9.60 7.95
C TYR A 175 19.55 -8.30 8.41
N THR A 176 20.13 -7.63 9.40
CA THR A 176 19.60 -6.37 9.92
C THR A 176 19.70 -5.24 8.90
N ASP A 177 20.77 -5.22 8.10
CA ASP A 177 20.97 -4.23 7.03
C ASP A 177 19.87 -4.29 5.97
N LEU A 178 19.25 -5.47 5.75
CA LEU A 178 18.14 -5.62 4.81
C LEU A 178 16.90 -4.79 5.19
N PHE A 179 16.76 -4.41 6.47
CA PHE A 179 15.64 -3.58 6.95
C PHE A 179 15.84 -2.10 6.64
N LEU A 180 17.10 -1.65 6.52
CA LEU A 180 17.45 -0.24 6.48
C LEU A 180 16.74 0.56 5.37
N PRO A 181 16.60 0.05 4.11
CA PRO A 181 15.89 0.79 3.06
C PRO A 181 14.41 1.05 3.43
N ALA A 182 13.72 0.05 3.96
CA ALA A 182 12.33 0.18 4.39
C ALA A 182 12.18 1.17 5.55
N LEU A 183 13.11 1.15 6.50
CA LEU A 183 13.12 2.07 7.64
C LEU A 183 13.34 3.51 7.23
N ASN A 184 14.29 3.75 6.33
CA ASN A 184 14.53 5.08 5.78
C ASN A 184 13.25 5.63 5.14
N TRP A 185 12.51 4.80 4.39
CA TRP A 185 11.24 5.21 3.79
C TRP A 185 10.16 5.52 4.82
N ILE A 186 9.98 4.65 5.83
CA ILE A 186 9.00 4.89 6.90
C ILE A 186 9.34 6.18 7.65
N LEU A 187 10.61 6.39 7.99
CA LEU A 187 11.05 7.58 8.72
C LEU A 187 10.82 8.85 7.90
N GLN A 188 11.20 8.84 6.61
CA GLN A 188 10.93 9.95 5.69
C GLN A 188 9.43 10.28 5.65
N CYS A 189 8.57 9.26 5.62
CA CYS A 189 7.13 9.44 5.64
C CYS A 189 6.63 10.06 6.96
N VAL A 190 7.17 9.63 8.10
CA VAL A 190 6.81 10.16 9.43
C VAL A 190 7.20 11.64 9.57
N VAL A 191 8.39 12.02 9.11
CA VAL A 191 8.88 13.41 9.22
C VAL A 191 8.33 14.34 8.14
N TYR A 192 7.74 13.78 7.07
CA TYR A 192 7.19 14.57 5.97
C TYR A 192 6.11 15.54 6.48
N LYS A 193 6.39 16.84 6.35
CA LYS A 193 5.54 17.94 6.85
C LYS A 193 5.14 17.75 8.32
N ALA A 194 6.04 17.25 9.16
CA ALA A 194 5.85 17.31 10.60
C ALA A 194 5.89 18.78 11.03
N SER A 195 4.92 19.20 11.86
CA SER A 195 4.97 20.51 12.52
C SER A 195 6.18 20.53 13.46
N GLU A 196 6.96 21.61 13.39
CA GLU A 196 8.08 21.92 14.31
C GLU A 196 7.63 21.91 15.78
#